data_AF-A0A0A2B1A4-F1
#
_entry.id   AF-A0A0A2B1A4-F1
#
_cell.length_a   1.000
_cell.length_b   1.000
_cell.length_c   1.000
_cell.angle_alpha   90.00
_cell.angle_beta   90.00
_cell.angle_gamma   90.00
#
_symmetry.space_group_name_H-M   'P 1'
#
loop_
_entity.id
_entity.type
_entity.pdbx_description
1 polymer ?
#
loop_
_entity_poly.entity_id
_entity_poly.type
_entity_poly.pdbx_seq_one_letter_code
_entity_poly.pdbx_strand_id
1 'polypeptide(L)' 'MSTKWNDKSWQKDFLNMKSHSPLDAKLLMGGVKGLKDAWRLGVLHVEYEKLKKIEKEQQQQ' A
#
# COMPACT_ATOMS: atom_id res chain seq x y z
N MET A 1 13.17 18.63 4.94
CA MET A 1 11.82 18.05 4.84
C MET A 1 11.86 16.96 3.77
N SER A 2 12.06 15.70 4.15
CA SER A 2 12.09 14.60 3.18
C SER A 2 10.70 14.47 2.55
N THR A 3 10.65 14.59 1.24
CA THR A 3 9.44 14.44 0.44
C THR A 3 8.89 13.03 0.65
N LYS A 4 7.77 12.92 1.38
CA LYS A 4 7.03 11.67 1.69
C LYS A 4 6.66 10.82 0.46
N TRP A 5 6.86 11.34 -0.75
CA TRP A 5 6.57 10.67 -2.01
C TRP A 5 7.42 9.41 -2.26
N ASN A 6 8.57 9.25 -1.61
CA ASN A 6 9.37 8.02 -1.68
C ASN A 6 9.18 7.10 -0.47
N ASP A 7 8.19 7.37 0.39
CA ASP A 7 7.88 6.51 1.53
C ASP A 7 7.20 5.23 1.02
N LYS A 8 8.04 4.20 0.83
CA LYS A 8 7.61 2.85 0.46
C LYS A 8 7.31 1.98 1.68
N SER A 9 7.31 2.56 2.89
CA SER A 9 7.15 1.80 4.13
C SER A 9 5.75 1.19 4.21
N TRP A 10 4.74 1.93 3.76
CA TRP A 10 3.37 1.43 3.67
C TRP A 10 3.22 0.24 2.71
N GLN A 11 4.02 0.16 1.64
CA GLN A 11 3.94 -0.96 0.69
C GLN A 11 4.33 -2.27 1.37
N LYS A 12 5.35 -2.24 2.23
CA LYS A 12 5.78 -3.39 3.03
C LYS A 12 4.76 -3.73 4.12
N ASP A 13 4.21 -2.73 4.79
CA ASP A 13 3.18 -2.92 5.82
C ASP A 13 1.93 -3.57 5.21
N PHE A 14 1.45 -3.02 4.09
CA PHE A 14 0.31 -3.53 3.35
C PHE A 14 0.52 -4.98 2.87
N LEU A 15 1.72 -5.32 2.38
CA LEU A 15 2.08 -6.70 2.01
C LEU A 15 1.94 -7.69 3.18
N ASN A 16 2.16 -7.24 4.42
CA ASN A 16 2.05 -8.08 5.61
C ASN A 16 0.62 -8.11 6.19
N MET A 17 -0.19 -7.09 5.94
CA MET A 17 -1.56 -7.00 6.46
C MET A 17 -2.55 -7.95 5.80
N LYS A 18 -2.33 -8.33 4.54
CA LYS A 18 -3.29 -9.13 3.77
C LYS A 18 -2.59 -9.95 2.69
N SER A 19 -3.21 -11.07 2.31
CA SER A 19 -2.82 -11.83 1.11
C SER A 19 -3.17 -11.03 -0.14
N HIS A 20 -2.15 -10.66 -0.92
CA HIS A 20 -2.28 -9.96 -2.20
C HIS A 20 -2.22 -10.92 -3.37
N SER A 21 -2.85 -10.53 -4.48
CA SER A 21 -2.64 -11.23 -5.75
C SER A 21 -1.16 -11.12 -6.17
N PRO A 22 -0.56 -12.14 -6.82
CA PRO A 22 0.84 -12.09 -7.25
C PRO A 22 1.17 -10.86 -8.10
N LEU A 23 0.20 -10.34 -8.85
CA LEU A 23 0.34 -9.13 -9.66
C LEU A 23 0.52 -7.88 -8.80
N ASP A 24 -0.32 -7.71 -7.78
CA ASP A 24 -0.29 -6.56 -6.88
C ASP A 24 0.93 -6.64 -5.95
N ALA A 25 1.29 -7.84 -5.49
CA ALA A 25 2.52 -8.05 -4.72
C ALA A 25 3.77 -7.71 -5.55
N LYS A 26 3.81 -8.12 -6.82
CA LYS A 26 4.90 -7.77 -7.74
C LYS A 26 4.96 -6.27 -8.01
N LEU A 27 3.83 -5.57 -8.07
CA LEU A 27 3.78 -4.11 -8.19
C LEU A 27 4.31 -3.41 -6.92
N LEU A 28 3.90 -3.88 -5.75
CA LEU A 28 4.32 -3.33 -4.45
C LEU A 28 5.83 -3.53 -4.20
N MET A 29 6.38 -4.70 -4.60
CA MET A 29 7.80 -4.99 -4.46
C MET A 29 8.66 -4.41 -5.60
N GLY A 30 8.19 -4.55 -6.84
CA GLY A 30 8.94 -4.25 -8.06
C GLY A 30 8.81 -2.81 -8.55
N GLY A 31 7.88 -2.04 -7.98
CA GLY A 31 7.62 -0.66 -8.34
C GLY A 31 6.83 -0.49 -9.63
N VAL A 32 6.46 0.76 -9.90
CA VAL A 32 5.60 1.17 -11.00
C VAL A 32 6.39 1.18 -12.32
N LYS A 33 5.94 0.46 -13.34
CA LYS A 33 6.56 0.46 -14.68
C LYS A 33 5.74 1.21 -15.74
N GLY A 34 4.64 1.86 -15.35
CA GLY A 34 3.84 2.68 -16.26
C GLY A 34 2.61 3.28 -15.60
N LEU A 35 1.80 4.00 -16.38
CA LEU A 35 0.58 4.67 -15.90
C LEU A 35 -0.45 3.72 -15.28
N LYS A 36 -0.62 2.52 -15.85
CA LYS A 36 -1.53 1.50 -15.31
C LYS A 36 -1.10 1.06 -13.91
N ASP A 37 0.20 0.84 -13.73
CA ASP A 37 0.79 0.47 -12.45
C ASP A 37 0.71 1.62 -11.45
N ALA A 38 0.88 2.87 -11.89
CA ALA A 38 0.75 4.05 -11.05
C ALA A 38 -0.69 4.20 -10.53
N TRP A 39 -1.66 4.00 -11.42
CA TRP A 39 -3.08 4.03 -11.06
C TRP A 39 -3.43 2.91 -10.10
N ARG A 40 -3.00 1.68 -10.39
CA ARG A 40 -3.16 0.51 -9.52
C ARG A 40 -2.54 0.76 -8.15
N LEU A 41 -1.33 1.32 -8.09
CA LEU A 41 -0.66 1.66 -6.84
C LEU A 41 -1.43 2.72 -6.04
N GLY A 42 -2.02 3.72 -6.70
CA GLY A 42 -2.90 4.70 -6.07
C GLY A 42 -4.14 4.05 -5.45
N VAL A 43 -4.78 3.11 -6.15
CA VAL A 43 -5.92 2.33 -5.60
C VAL A 43 -5.50 1.52 -4.38
N LEU A 44 -4.34 0.86 -4.43
CA LEU A 44 -3.80 0.07 -3.29
C LEU A 44 -3.48 0.96 -2.08
N HIS A 45 -3.00 2.19 -2.29
CA HIS A 45 -2.74 3.13 -1.20
C HIS A 45 -4.03 3.52 -0.46
N VAL A 46 -5.12 3.78 -1.18
CA VAL A 46 -6.43 4.08 -0.58
C VAL A 46 -6.96 2.88 0.20
N GLU A 47 -6.78 1.66 -0.32
CA GLU A 47 -7.17 0.43 0.40
C GLU A 47 -6.35 0.27 1.69
N TYR A 48 -5.03 0.51 1.64
CA TYR A 48 -4.17 0.50 2.82
C TYR A 48 -4.63 1.50 3.88
N GLU A 49 -4.92 2.75 3.52
CA GLU A 49 -5.37 3.76 4.50
C GLU A 49 -6.67 3.37 5.20
N LYS A 50 -7.61 2.75 4.45
CA LYS A 50 -8.85 2.23 5.03
C LYS A 50 -8.58 1.09 6.02
N LEU A 51 -7.73 0.13 5.65
CA LEU A 51 -7.36 -0.96 6.55
C LEU A 51 -6.64 -0.44 7.80
N LYS A 52 -5.70 0.49 7.64
CA LYS A 52 -5.00 1.13 8.75
C LYS A 52 -5.95 1.85 9.70
N LYS A 53 -6.98 2.48 9.17
CA LYS A 53 -8.00 3.15 9.99
C LYS A 53 -8.77 2.12 10.83
N ILE A 54 -9.21 1.03 10.22
CA ILE A 54 -9.93 -0.05 10.91
C ILE A 54 -9.05 -0.69 11.99
N GLU A 55 -7.78 -0.98 11.69
CA GLU A 55 -6.82 -1.54 12.65
C GLU A 55 -6.63 -0.61 13.87
N LYS A 56 -6.51 0.70 13.63
CA LYS A 56 -6.40 1.70 14.71
C LYS A 56 -7.67 1.78 15.56
N GLU A 57 -8.83 1.74 14.92
CA GLU A 57 -10.13 1.74 15.61
C GLU A 57 -10.30 0.48 16.47
N GLN A 58 -9.84 -0.68 16.00
CA GLN A 58 -9.86 -1.94 16.78
C GLN A 58 -8.86 -1.96 17.93
N GLN A 59 -7.69 -1.30 17.81
CA GLN A 59 -6.72 -1.21 18.90
C GLN A 59 -7.11 -0.23 20.02
N GLN A 60 -8.07 0.66 19.78
CA GLN A 60 -8.52 1.66 20.76
C GLN A 60 -9.78 1.24 21.55
N GLN A 61 -10.38 0.09 21.25
CA GLN A 61 -11.47 -0.51 22.03
C GLN A 61 -10.96 -1.57 22.99
#